data_AF-A0A8J6CBV5-F1
#
_entry.id   AF-A0A8J6CBV5-F1
#
_cell.length_a   1.000
_cell.length_b   1.000
_cell.length_c   1.000
_cell.angle_alpha   90.00
_cell.angle_beta   90.00
_cell.angle_gamma   90.00
#
_symmetry.space_group_name_H-M   'P 1'
#
loop_
_entity.id
_entity.type
_entity.pdbx_description
1 polymer ?
#
loop_
_entity_poly.entity_id
_entity_poly.type
_entity_poly.pdbx_seq_one_letter_code
_entity_poly.pdbx_strand_id
1 'polypeptide(L)'
;MGGNPAWRRATDVLIVAYLLAHGVIALACDVQSILPDFAPGLHARYAALGLVDVVQRWGREQGDFLVLTNPPWFKALIWGELIYQVPSCFVLGAAWARRRPGVWLPALVYAVHVLSTMAPIFFELCADARPTRTCLAVYAVWVALPLVILARCVAAGPTGARLFLRAADDRGRGAQPLGQAKPKVR
;
A
#
# COMPACT_ATOMS: atom_id res chain seq x y z
N MET A 1 -13.06 -2.05 30.37
CA MET A 1 -12.92 -1.75 28.93
C MET A 1 -11.98 -0.55 28.77
N GLY A 2 -10.67 -0.78 28.66
CA GLY A 2 -9.71 0.31 28.42
C GLY A 2 -9.83 0.80 26.99
N GLY A 3 -10.28 2.04 26.78
CA GLY A 3 -10.36 2.63 25.44
C GLY A 3 -8.97 2.67 24.80
N ASN A 4 -8.90 2.39 23.49
CA ASN A 4 -7.62 2.49 22.77
C ASN A 4 -7.03 3.90 22.95
N PRO A 5 -5.73 4.02 23.28
CA PRO A 5 -5.05 5.31 23.38
C PRO A 5 -5.30 6.17 22.13
N ALA A 6 -5.44 7.49 22.31
CA ALA A 6 -5.71 8.42 21.21
C ALA A 6 -4.67 8.31 20.08
N TRP A 7 -3.40 8.10 20.42
CA TRP A 7 -2.32 7.91 19.45
C TRP A 7 -2.55 6.72 18.52
N ARG A 8 -3.14 5.61 18.99
CA ARG A 8 -3.44 4.45 18.14
C ARG A 8 -4.50 4.77 17.10
N ARG A 9 -5.51 5.54 17.48
CA ARG A 9 -6.55 6.01 16.56
C ARG A 9 -5.98 6.96 15.51
N ALA A 10 -5.11 7.88 15.93
CA ALA A 10 -4.40 8.77 15.00
C ALA A 10 -3.53 7.99 14.01
N THR A 11 -2.78 6.99 14.48
CA THR A 11 -1.99 6.10 13.60
C THR A 11 -2.86 5.34 12.60
N ASP A 12 -3.99 4.78 13.03
CA ASP A 12 -4.89 4.05 12.13
C ASP A 12 -5.49 4.98 11.05
N VAL A 13 -5.82 6.23 11.39
CA VAL A 13 -6.27 7.24 10.42
C VAL A 13 -5.16 7.62 9.44
N LEU A 14 -3.94 7.84 9.94
CA LEU A 14 -2.76 8.12 9.12
C LEU A 14 -2.51 7.00 8.10
N ILE A 15 -2.59 5.73 8.54
CA ILE A 15 -2.42 4.56 7.66
C ILE A 15 -3.47 4.53 6.57
N VAL A 16 -4.75 4.77 6.90
CA VAL A 16 -5.83 4.80 5.90
C VAL A 16 -5.61 5.93 4.89
N ALA A 17 -5.31 7.14 5.38
CA ALA A 17 -5.06 8.30 4.52
C ALA A 17 -3.87 8.03 3.57
N TYR A 18 -2.79 7.49 4.11
CA TYR A 18 -1.61 7.09 3.35
C TYR A 18 -1.94 6.07 2.26
N LEU A 19 -2.61 4.96 2.60
CA LEU A 19 -2.93 3.90 1.63
C LEU A 19 -3.76 4.45 0.47
N LEU A 20 -4.79 5.25 0.77
CA LEU A 20 -5.64 5.82 -0.27
C LEU A 20 -4.89 6.86 -1.12
N ALA A 21 -4.11 7.75 -0.48
CA ALA A 21 -3.31 8.75 -1.19
C ALA A 21 -2.26 8.09 -2.08
N HIS A 22 -1.58 7.06 -1.58
CA HIS A 22 -0.56 6.31 -2.34
C HIS A 22 -1.17 5.67 -3.59
N GLY A 23 -2.32 4.98 -3.46
CA GLY A 23 -2.99 4.39 -4.61
C GLY A 23 -3.42 5.42 -5.67
N VAL A 24 -3.88 6.60 -5.25
CA VAL A 24 -4.23 7.70 -6.17
C VAL A 24 -2.99 8.31 -6.82
N ILE A 25 -1.94 8.58 -6.05
CA ILE A 25 -0.69 9.15 -6.56
C ILE A 25 -0.02 8.18 -7.55
N ALA A 26 0.01 6.89 -7.25
CA ALA A 26 0.57 5.87 -8.15
C ALA A 26 -0.15 5.82 -9.50
N LEU A 27 -1.49 5.91 -9.48
CA LEU A 27 -2.28 5.98 -10.70
C LEU A 27 -2.12 7.31 -11.42
N ALA A 28 -1.99 8.42 -10.71
CA ALA A 28 -1.88 9.75 -11.33
C ALA A 28 -0.46 10.03 -11.87
N CYS A 29 0.57 9.56 -11.19
CA CYS A 29 1.97 9.94 -11.41
C CYS A 29 2.81 8.74 -11.85
N ASP A 30 2.91 7.70 -11.03
CA ASP A 30 3.95 6.67 -11.20
C ASP A 30 3.73 5.81 -12.44
N VAL A 31 2.47 5.47 -12.73
CA VAL A 31 2.08 4.68 -13.90
C VAL A 31 2.52 5.34 -15.22
N GLN A 32 2.69 6.66 -15.25
CA GLN A 32 3.15 7.37 -16.43
C GLN A 32 4.53 6.90 -16.92
N SER A 33 5.33 6.31 -16.02
CA SER A 33 6.62 5.70 -16.35
C SER A 33 6.49 4.54 -17.35
N ILE A 34 5.36 3.82 -17.35
CA ILE A 34 5.12 2.64 -18.21
C ILE A 34 4.07 2.89 -19.29
N LEU A 35 3.22 3.91 -19.15
CA LEU A 35 2.14 4.20 -20.10
C LEU A 35 2.59 4.44 -21.55
N PRO A 36 3.70 5.12 -21.86
CA PRO A 36 4.15 5.34 -23.24
C PRO A 36 4.31 4.03 -24.03
N ASP A 37 4.82 2.99 -23.37
CA ASP A 37 5.08 1.69 -24.01
C ASP A 37 3.85 0.77 -23.95
N PHE A 38 3.13 0.79 -22.83
CA PHE A 38 2.05 -0.15 -22.56
C PHE A 38 0.68 0.29 -23.11
N ALA A 39 0.37 1.58 -22.96
CA ALA A 39 -0.95 2.12 -23.28
C ALA A 39 -0.82 3.57 -23.80
N PRO A 40 -0.23 3.77 -24.99
CA PRO A 40 0.08 5.11 -25.52
C PRO A 40 -1.16 6.00 -25.67
N GLY A 41 -2.33 5.42 -25.98
CA GLY A 41 -3.59 6.16 -26.02
C GLY A 41 -4.02 6.70 -24.64
N LEU A 42 -3.75 5.96 -23.57
CA LEU A 42 -3.99 6.43 -22.20
C LEU A 42 -2.95 7.48 -21.80
N HIS A 43 -1.69 7.29 -22.19
CA HIS A 43 -0.64 8.31 -22.01
C HIS A 43 -1.01 9.65 -22.64
N ALA A 44 -1.54 9.63 -23.87
CA ALA A 44 -2.01 10.84 -24.56
C ALA A 44 -3.16 11.55 -23.79
N ARG A 45 -4.04 10.79 -23.14
CA ARG A 45 -5.09 11.36 -22.27
C ARG A 45 -4.51 12.00 -21.01
N TYR A 46 -3.47 11.40 -20.41
CA TYR A 46 -2.78 12.00 -19.26
C TYR A 46 -2.08 13.30 -19.66
N ALA A 47 -1.47 13.34 -20.85
CA ALA A 47 -0.88 14.56 -21.40
C ALA A 47 -1.94 15.64 -21.63
N ALA A 48 -3.10 15.29 -22.23
CA ALA A 48 -4.20 16.23 -22.43
C ALA A 48 -4.79 16.79 -21.11
N LEU A 49 -4.69 16.04 -20.01
CA LEU A 49 -5.09 16.48 -18.67
C LEU A 49 -4.00 17.26 -17.93
N GLY A 50 -2.81 17.45 -18.53
CA GLY A 50 -1.67 18.12 -17.92
C GLY A 50 -0.93 17.29 -16.86
N LEU A 51 -1.28 16.02 -16.66
CA LEU A 51 -0.64 15.17 -15.66
C LEU A 51 0.82 14.83 -16.02
N VAL A 52 1.10 14.68 -17.32
CA VAL A 52 2.46 14.44 -17.82
C VAL A 52 3.34 15.65 -17.54
N ASP A 53 2.85 16.86 -17.79
CA ASP A 53 3.62 18.07 -17.54
C ASP A 53 3.93 18.26 -16.06
N VAL A 54 3.02 17.88 -15.16
CA VAL A 54 3.24 17.93 -13.71
C VAL A 54 4.41 17.02 -13.31
N VAL A 55 4.41 15.76 -13.73
CA VAL A 55 5.49 14.80 -13.40
C VAL A 55 6.81 15.20 -14.05
N GLN A 56 6.78 15.64 -15.30
CA GLN A 56 7.97 16.07 -16.02
C GLN A 56 8.57 17.35 -15.42
N ARG A 57 7.73 18.29 -14.97
CA ARG A 57 8.17 19.47 -14.24
C ARG A 57 8.78 19.10 -12.89
N TRP A 58 8.14 18.21 -12.13
CA TRP A 58 8.71 17.67 -10.90
C TRP A 58 10.11 17.08 -11.14
N GLY A 59 10.24 16.21 -12.15
CA GLY A 59 11.50 15.60 -12.53
C GLY A 59 12.61 16.61 -12.80
N ARG A 60 12.30 17.68 -13.54
CA ARG A 60 13.27 18.74 -13.86
C ARG A 60 13.60 19.64 -12.67
N GLU A 61 12.60 20.08 -11.91
CA GLU A 61 12.79 21.02 -10.79
C GLU A 61 13.45 20.35 -9.58
N GLN A 62 13.18 19.06 -9.36
CA GLN A 62 13.67 18.31 -8.20
C GLN A 62 14.84 17.38 -8.52
N GLY A 63 15.29 17.33 -9.78
CA GLY A 63 16.38 16.48 -10.22
C GLY A 63 16.07 14.98 -10.11
N ASP A 64 14.80 14.62 -10.11
CA ASP A 64 14.35 13.22 -10.07
C ASP A 64 14.52 12.59 -11.46
N PHE A 65 15.71 11.99 -11.65
CA PHE A 65 16.08 11.41 -12.93
C PHE A 65 15.40 10.08 -13.22
N LEU A 66 14.83 9.40 -12.20
CA LEU A 66 14.20 8.10 -12.37
C LEU A 66 12.90 8.26 -13.17
N VAL A 67 12.07 9.24 -12.82
CA VAL A 67 10.82 9.55 -13.53
C VAL A 67 11.05 10.16 -14.91
N LEU A 68 12.22 10.77 -15.14
CA LEU A 68 12.60 11.33 -16.44
C LEU A 68 13.14 10.27 -17.41
N THR A 69 14.06 9.43 -16.94
CA THR A 69 14.78 8.47 -17.79
C THR A 69 14.10 7.11 -17.87
N ASN A 70 13.26 6.77 -16.87
CA ASN A 70 12.50 5.53 -16.78
C ASN A 70 13.33 4.27 -17.09
N PRO A 71 14.41 4.00 -16.32
CA PRO A 71 15.26 2.85 -16.59
C PRO A 71 14.46 1.54 -16.47
N PRO A 72 14.84 0.47 -17.21
CA PRO A 72 14.03 -0.76 -17.27
C PRO A 72 13.73 -1.39 -15.91
N TRP A 73 14.68 -1.37 -14.97
CA TRP A 73 14.47 -1.89 -13.62
C TRP A 73 13.42 -1.06 -12.85
N PHE A 74 13.40 0.26 -13.01
CA PHE A 74 12.43 1.14 -12.37
C PHE A 74 11.03 0.88 -12.94
N LYS A 75 10.90 0.79 -14.26
CA LYS A 75 9.66 0.37 -14.93
C LYS A 75 9.15 -0.99 -14.42
N ALA A 76 10.03 -1.94 -14.16
CA ALA A 76 9.64 -3.24 -13.58
C ALA A 76 9.08 -3.10 -12.15
N LEU A 77 9.61 -2.18 -11.34
CA LEU A 77 9.04 -1.87 -10.02
C LEU A 77 7.66 -1.21 -10.14
N ILE A 78 7.50 -0.27 -11.08
CA ILE A 78 6.19 0.38 -11.35
C ILE A 78 5.15 -0.65 -11.80
N TRP A 79 5.54 -1.67 -12.56
CA TRP A 79 4.67 -2.80 -12.89
C TRP A 79 4.24 -3.58 -11.64
N GLY A 80 5.18 -3.88 -10.73
CA GLY A 80 4.87 -4.50 -9.45
C GLY A 80 3.90 -3.65 -8.62
N GLU A 81 4.10 -2.34 -8.64
CA GLU A 81 3.20 -1.40 -8.00
C GLU A 81 1.78 -1.45 -8.60
N LEU A 82 1.66 -1.37 -9.93
CA LEU A 82 0.35 -1.38 -10.59
C LEU A 82 -0.41 -2.71 -10.36
N ILE A 83 0.29 -3.84 -10.39
CA ILE A 83 -0.32 -5.17 -10.29
C ILE A 83 -0.70 -5.50 -8.84
N TYR A 84 0.12 -5.12 -7.87
CA TYR A 84 -0.04 -5.54 -6.48
C TYR A 84 -0.29 -4.37 -5.52
N GLN A 85 0.57 -3.35 -5.53
CA GLN A 85 0.55 -2.26 -4.55
C GLN A 85 -0.72 -1.40 -4.69
N VAL A 86 -1.09 -0.99 -5.90
CA VAL A 86 -2.26 -0.13 -6.16
C VAL A 86 -3.58 -0.82 -5.77
N PRO A 87 -3.87 -2.07 -6.19
CA PRO A 87 -5.05 -2.77 -5.70
C PRO A 87 -5.04 -2.92 -4.17
N SER A 88 -3.87 -3.23 -3.59
CA SER A 88 -3.71 -3.37 -2.14
C SER A 88 -4.00 -2.06 -1.40
N CYS A 89 -3.55 -0.92 -1.90
CA CYS A 89 -3.83 0.41 -1.33
C CYS A 89 -5.33 0.62 -1.08
N PHE A 90 -6.18 0.37 -2.08
CA PHE A 90 -7.63 0.58 -1.96
C PHE A 90 -8.31 -0.48 -1.10
N VAL A 91 -7.95 -1.76 -1.28
CA VAL A 91 -8.53 -2.87 -0.52
C VAL A 91 -8.18 -2.76 0.97
N LEU A 92 -6.90 -2.54 1.28
CA LEU A 92 -6.41 -2.38 2.65
C LEU A 92 -6.93 -1.08 3.27
N GLY A 93 -6.93 0.03 2.54
CA GLY A 93 -7.47 1.30 3.01
C GLY A 93 -8.93 1.15 3.46
N ALA A 94 -9.77 0.53 2.62
CA ALA A 94 -11.17 0.28 2.95
C ALA A 94 -11.35 -0.73 4.10
N ALA A 95 -10.55 -1.79 4.13
CA ALA A 95 -10.63 -2.81 5.18
C ALA A 95 -10.17 -2.27 6.54
N TRP A 96 -9.12 -1.45 6.57
CA TRP A 96 -8.59 -0.81 7.77
C TRP A 96 -9.55 0.25 8.30
N ALA A 97 -10.13 1.08 7.42
CA ALA A 97 -11.15 2.06 7.78
C ALA A 97 -12.38 1.40 8.44
N ARG A 98 -12.78 0.22 7.96
CA ARG A 98 -13.88 -0.58 8.51
C ARG A 98 -13.47 -1.49 9.67
N ARG A 99 -12.20 -1.43 10.12
CA ARG A 99 -11.64 -2.27 11.19
C ARG A 99 -11.91 -3.76 10.99
N ARG A 100 -11.79 -4.24 9.74
CA ARG A 100 -11.99 -5.66 9.43
C ARG A 100 -10.93 -6.51 10.17
N PRO A 101 -11.30 -7.67 10.72
CA PRO A 101 -10.33 -8.57 11.32
C PRO A 101 -9.40 -9.15 10.24
N GLY A 102 -8.16 -9.48 10.61
CA GLY A 102 -7.20 -10.12 9.70
C GLY A 102 -6.47 -9.19 8.72
N VAL A 103 -6.69 -7.87 8.77
CA VAL A 103 -6.03 -6.89 7.87
C VAL A 103 -4.52 -6.80 8.08
N TRP A 104 -4.03 -7.20 9.27
CA TRP A 104 -2.62 -7.08 9.65
C TRP A 104 -1.67 -7.85 8.73
N LEU A 105 -2.03 -9.07 8.28
CA LEU A 105 -1.13 -9.87 7.47
C LEU A 105 -1.02 -9.32 6.03
N PRO A 106 -2.12 -9.07 5.31
CA PRO A 106 -2.06 -8.40 4.01
C PRO A 106 -1.33 -7.05 4.05
N ALA A 107 -1.53 -6.27 5.11
CA ALA A 107 -0.83 -5.00 5.26
C ALA A 107 0.65 -5.12 5.63
N LEU A 108 1.04 -6.19 6.34
CA LEU A 108 2.44 -6.52 6.56
C LEU A 108 3.13 -6.83 5.23
N VAL A 109 2.51 -7.67 4.38
CA VAL A 109 3.04 -7.99 3.05
C VAL A 109 3.14 -6.74 2.19
N TYR A 110 2.11 -5.90 2.18
CA TYR A 110 2.13 -4.61 1.50
C TYR A 110 3.30 -3.73 1.98
N ALA A 111 3.48 -3.58 3.29
CA ALA A 111 4.54 -2.73 3.84
C ALA A 111 5.93 -3.26 3.45
N VAL A 112 6.15 -4.57 3.52
CA VAL A 112 7.40 -5.20 3.07
C VAL A 112 7.63 -4.97 1.59
N HIS A 113 6.60 -5.15 0.75
CA HIS A 113 6.69 -4.91 -0.68
C HIS A 113 7.13 -3.48 -0.99
N VAL A 114 6.46 -2.46 -0.43
CA VAL A 114 6.83 -1.04 -0.65
C VAL A 114 8.26 -0.77 -0.20
N LEU A 115 8.69 -1.33 0.94
CA LEU A 115 10.07 -1.16 1.41
C LEU A 115 11.09 -1.82 0.48
N SER A 116 10.76 -2.98 -0.08
CA SER A 116 11.61 -3.67 -1.06
C SER A 116 11.72 -2.92 -2.39
N THR A 117 10.64 -2.28 -2.87
CA THR A 117 10.68 -1.46 -4.10
C THR A 117 11.37 -0.12 -3.85
N MET A 118 11.16 0.50 -2.69
CA MET A 118 11.81 1.75 -2.33
C MET A 118 13.31 1.62 -2.05
N ALA A 119 13.80 0.46 -1.61
CA ALA A 119 15.21 0.26 -1.33
C ALA A 119 16.14 0.62 -2.51
N PRO A 120 15.98 0.07 -3.73
CA PRO A 120 16.80 0.47 -4.88
C PRO A 120 16.53 1.90 -5.34
N ILE A 121 15.27 2.35 -5.33
CA ILE A 121 14.89 3.72 -5.73
C ILE A 121 15.58 4.76 -4.85
N PHE A 122 15.45 4.60 -3.54
CA PHE A 122 16.00 5.55 -2.58
C PHE A 122 17.53 5.50 -2.55
N PHE A 123 18.13 4.32 -2.76
CA PHE A 123 19.57 4.19 -2.93
C PHE A 123 20.08 4.99 -4.12
N GLU A 124 19.50 4.81 -5.30
CA GLU A 124 19.88 5.54 -6.53
C GLU A 124 19.71 7.06 -6.37
N LEU A 125 18.62 7.51 -5.75
CA LEU A 125 18.40 8.93 -5.49
C LEU A 125 19.40 9.52 -4.49
N CYS A 126 19.81 8.76 -3.46
CA CYS A 126 20.80 9.22 -2.48
C CYS A 126 22.23 9.19 -3.04
N ALA A 127 22.52 8.30 -3.99
CA ALA A 127 23.84 8.14 -4.59
C ALA A 127 24.16 9.17 -5.68
N ASP A 128 23.13 9.82 -6.24
CA ASP A 128 23.26 10.81 -7.30
C ASP A 128 23.24 12.25 -6.75
N ALA A 129 23.91 13.18 -7.45
CA ALA A 129 23.96 14.59 -7.05
C ALA A 129 22.77 15.43 -7.55
N ARG A 130 21.99 14.93 -8.51
CA ARG A 130 20.86 15.64 -9.12
C ARG A 130 19.67 15.84 -8.16
N PRO A 131 19.23 14.83 -7.38
CA PRO A 131 18.03 14.96 -6.56
C PRO A 131 18.16 16.04 -5.48
N THR A 132 17.16 16.90 -5.38
CA THR A 132 17.11 17.91 -4.31
C THR A 132 16.78 17.28 -2.96
N ARG A 133 17.02 18.03 -1.87
CA ARG A 133 16.55 17.62 -0.53
C ARG A 133 15.05 17.43 -0.47
N THR A 134 14.29 18.21 -1.24
CA THR A 134 12.83 18.07 -1.35
C THR A 134 12.46 16.75 -2.02
N CYS A 135 13.16 16.36 -3.08
CA CYS A 135 13.00 15.04 -3.70
C CYS A 135 13.20 13.93 -2.67
N LEU A 136 14.35 13.94 -1.99
CA LEU A 136 14.69 12.93 -0.98
C LEU A 136 13.67 12.91 0.18
N ALA A 137 13.19 14.06 0.63
CA ALA A 137 12.19 14.15 1.68
C ALA A 137 10.85 13.53 1.26
N VAL A 138 10.40 13.76 0.02
CA VAL A 138 9.18 13.13 -0.51
C VAL A 138 9.34 11.62 -0.58
N TYR A 139 10.46 11.12 -1.11
CA TYR A 139 10.71 9.68 -1.13
C TYR A 139 10.86 9.05 0.26
N ALA A 140 11.42 9.78 1.22
CA ALA A 140 11.51 9.32 2.61
C ALA A 140 10.12 9.09 3.23
N VAL A 141 9.06 9.81 2.81
CA VAL A 141 7.68 9.54 3.26
C VAL A 141 7.23 8.15 2.81
N TRP A 142 7.57 7.75 1.58
CA TRP A 142 7.28 6.42 1.02
C TRP A 142 8.07 5.29 1.68
N VAL A 143 9.09 5.60 2.49
CA VAL A 143 9.80 4.62 3.34
C VAL A 143 9.24 4.65 4.77
N ALA A 144 9.05 5.84 5.33
CA ALA A 144 8.65 6.02 6.72
C ALA A 144 7.24 5.47 7.01
N LEU A 145 6.27 5.70 6.12
CA LEU A 145 4.89 5.26 6.36
C LEU A 145 4.70 3.74 6.26
N PRO A 146 5.34 3.01 5.33
CA PRO A 146 5.41 1.56 5.40
C PRO A 146 6.08 1.03 6.67
N LEU A 147 7.12 1.69 7.20
CA LEU A 147 7.69 1.30 8.50
C LEU A 147 6.69 1.47 9.65
N VAL A 148 5.87 2.52 9.62
CA VAL A 148 4.78 2.69 10.60
C VAL A 148 3.75 1.56 10.47
N ILE A 149 3.36 1.18 9.25
CA ILE A 149 2.44 0.05 9.02
C ILE A 149 3.07 -1.26 9.53
N LEU A 150 4.34 -1.51 9.19
CA LEU A 150 5.10 -2.68 9.60
C LEU A 150 5.11 -2.78 11.14
N ALA A 151 5.51 -1.71 11.83
CA ALA A 151 5.53 -1.64 13.28
C ALA A 151 4.13 -1.86 13.88
N ARG A 152 3.09 -1.27 13.27
CA ARG A 152 1.70 -1.41 13.70
C ARG A 152 1.19 -2.85 13.56
N CYS A 153 1.61 -3.57 12.52
CA CYS A 153 1.29 -4.98 12.28
C CYS A 153 2.06 -5.91 13.22
N VAL A 154 3.36 -5.70 13.40
CA VAL A 154 4.19 -6.47 14.34
C VAL A 154 3.71 -6.30 15.78
N ALA A 155 3.38 -5.08 16.19
CA ALA A 155 2.81 -4.80 17.51
C ALA A 155 1.39 -5.40 17.70
N ALA A 156 0.67 -5.67 16.61
CA ALA A 156 -0.59 -6.41 16.67
C ALA A 156 -0.37 -7.93 16.84
N GLY A 157 0.75 -8.46 16.32
CA GLY A 157 1.37 -9.73 16.68
C GLY A 157 0.45 -10.98 16.67
N PRO A 158 0.85 -12.07 17.37
CA PRO A 158 0.08 -13.31 17.45
C PRO A 158 -1.34 -13.14 18.01
N THR A 159 -1.68 -12.01 18.60
CA THR A 159 -3.05 -11.67 19.04
C THR A 159 -3.98 -11.47 17.84
N GLY A 160 -3.48 -10.89 16.74
CA GLY A 160 -4.19 -10.82 15.47
C GLY A 160 -4.35 -12.20 14.81
N ALA A 161 -3.34 -13.07 14.92
CA ALA A 161 -3.41 -14.46 14.46
C ALA A 161 -4.38 -15.29 15.31
N ARG A 162 -4.38 -15.15 16.64
CA ARG A 162 -5.34 -15.80 17.56
C ARG A 162 -6.77 -15.33 17.33
N LEU A 163 -6.99 -14.05 17.02
CA LEU A 163 -8.31 -13.52 16.63
C LEU A 163 -8.77 -14.06 15.27
N PHE A 164 -7.86 -14.20 14.30
CA PHE A 164 -8.18 -14.79 13.01
C PHE A 164 -8.48 -16.30 13.13
N LEU A 165 -7.65 -17.04 13.85
CA LEU A 165 -7.86 -18.46 14.13
C LEU A 165 -9.15 -18.69 14.91
N ARG A 166 -9.46 -17.85 15.92
CA ARG A 166 -10.76 -17.91 16.62
C ARG A 166 -11.94 -17.59 15.71
N ALA A 167 -11.85 -16.54 14.90
CA ALA A 167 -12.91 -16.19 13.96
C ALA A 167 -13.12 -17.22 12.85
N ALA A 168 -12.08 -17.98 12.47
CA ALA A 168 -12.18 -19.11 11.57
C ALA A 168 -12.80 -20.34 12.27
N ASP A 169 -12.43 -20.61 13.51
CA ASP A 169 -12.98 -21.69 14.34
C ASP A 169 -14.47 -21.46 14.66
N ASP A 170 -14.86 -20.22 14.96
CA ASP A 170 -16.25 -19.82 15.22
C ASP A 170 -17.15 -19.95 13.97
N ARG A 171 -16.61 -19.69 12.77
CA ARG A 171 -17.32 -19.94 11.50
C ARG A 171 -17.44 -21.43 11.18
N GLY A 172 -16.48 -22.25 11.61
CA GLY A 172 -16.56 -23.71 11.52
C GLY A 172 -17.61 -24.30 12.48
N ARG A 173 -17.78 -23.72 13.67
CA ARG A 173 -18.78 -24.14 14.67
C ARG A 173 -20.21 -23.68 14.36
N GLY A 174 -20.38 -22.64 13.55
CA GLY A 174 -21.69 -22.20 13.05
C GLY A 174 -22.30 -23.12 11.98
N ALA A 175 -21.52 -24.04 11.42
CA ALA A 175 -21.99 -25.08 10.52
C ALA A 175 -22.34 -26.36 11.31
N GLN A 176 -23.20 -26.26 12.33
CA GLN A 176 -23.80 -27.44 12.93
C GLN A 176 -24.92 -27.93 11.98
N PRO A 177 -24.91 -29.18 11.49
CA PRO A 177 -26.00 -29.68 10.68
C PRO A 177 -27.27 -29.66 11.53
N LEU A 178 -28.31 -28.97 11.07
CA LEU A 178 -29.66 -29.10 11.58
C LEU A 178 -30.08 -30.56 11.43
N GLY A 179 -30.11 -31.30 12.54
CA GLY A 179 -30.79 -32.60 12.59
C GLY A 179 -30.01 -33.70 13.31
N GLN A 180 -30.07 -33.70 14.64
CA GLN A 180 -30.18 -34.96 15.39
C GLN A 180 -31.28 -34.82 16.43
N ALA A 181 -32.50 -35.17 16.00
CA ALA A 181 -33.61 -35.42 16.92
C ALA A 181 -33.30 -36.71 17.69
N LYS A 182 -33.16 -36.60 19.01
CA LYS A 182 -33.04 -37.77 19.89
C LYS A 182 -34.36 -38.56 19.89
N PRO A 183 -34.34 -39.90 19.73
CA PRO A 183 -35.55 -40.70 19.83
C PRO A 183 -35.99 -40.75 21.31
N LYS A 184 -37.26 -40.39 21.55
CA LYS A 184 -37.92 -40.64 22.84
C LYS A 184 -38.12 -42.15 22.98
N VAL A 185 -37.37 -42.74 23.91
CA VAL A 185 -37.63 -44.11 24.39
C VAL A 185 -38.91 -44.07 25.22
N ARG A 186 -39.89 -44.89 24.84
CA ARG A 186 -41.08 -45.22 25.62
C ARG A 186 -40.85 -46.53 26.34
#